data_AF-A0A2N2H2Q2-F1
#
_entry.id   AF-A0A2N2H2Q2-F1
#
_cell.length_a   1.000
_cell.length_b   1.000
_cell.length_c   1.000
_cell.angle_alpha   90.00
_cell.angle_beta   90.00
_cell.angle_gamma   90.00
#
_symmetry.space_group_name_H-M   'P 1'
#
loop_
_entity.id
_entity.type
_entity.pdbx_description
1 polymer ?
#
loop_
_entity_poly.entity_id
_entity_poly.type
_entity_poly.pdbx_seq_one_letter_code
_entity_poly.pdbx_strand_id
1 'polypeptide(L)'
;MERMPRYLMQLYRFKTAGIDQVSSQMLGDSLRIKDTQIRKDLSYFGVFGKARYGYNIDFLIDAVEKILGLNNQYRVAIVGFGRIGRALAHYHGSDCHNFCVQLIFDTDPAVIGEVVGAVPVESMDLLEARLAEQTVDIAVLTVPEEVADRLAMAGVKSIYNFTAAELHRYRDVFIENAQIAYGMYKLAHRIAGHWPRKR
;
A
#
# COMPACT_ATOMS: atom_id res chain seq x y z
N MET A 1 5.24 -2.39 -12.90
CA MET A 1 4.23 -2.12 -11.86
C MET A 1 4.87 -1.86 -10.50
N GLU A 2 5.70 -2.77 -9.97
CA GLU A 2 6.34 -2.67 -8.64
C GLU A 2 7.04 -1.34 -8.31
N ARG A 3 7.63 -0.65 -9.30
CA ARG A 3 8.32 0.64 -9.09
C ARG A 3 7.41 1.87 -9.17
N MET A 4 6.21 1.75 -9.75
CA MET A 4 5.30 2.89 -9.97
C MET A 4 4.89 3.57 -8.66
N PRO A 5 4.53 2.85 -7.58
CA PRO A 5 4.22 3.50 -6.30
C PRO A 5 5.40 4.31 -5.76
N ARG A 6 6.63 3.81 -5.93
CA ARG A 6 7.85 4.55 -5.53
C ARG A 6 8.06 5.81 -6.35
N TYR A 7 7.74 5.78 -7.65
CA TYR A 7 7.78 6.97 -8.51
C TYR A 7 6.77 7.99 -8.02
N LEU A 8 5.52 7.59 -7.82
CA LEU A 8 4.45 8.47 -7.36
C LEU A 8 4.81 9.17 -6.04
N MET A 9 5.26 8.41 -5.02
CA MET A 9 5.67 8.98 -3.74
C MET A 9 6.77 10.04 -3.88
N GLN A 10 7.73 9.82 -4.79
CA GLN A 10 8.80 10.77 -5.00
C GLN A 10 8.35 11.99 -5.82
N LEU A 11 7.42 11.81 -6.76
CA LEU A 11 6.84 12.90 -7.54
C LEU A 11 6.04 13.85 -6.65
N TYR A 12 5.25 13.33 -5.70
CA TYR A 12 4.61 14.18 -4.69
C TYR A 12 5.61 14.98 -3.87
N ARG A 13 6.74 14.38 -3.47
CA ARG A 13 7.81 15.11 -2.76
C ARG A 13 8.38 16.24 -3.58
N PHE A 14 8.60 16.02 -4.89
CA PHE A 14 9.05 17.08 -5.79
C PHE A 14 8.00 18.18 -5.95
N LYS A 15 6.72 17.81 -6.09
CA LYS A 15 5.60 18.76 -6.14
C LYS A 15 5.51 19.62 -4.87
N THR A 16 5.57 19.01 -3.69
CA THR A 16 5.61 19.74 -2.40
C THR A 16 6.83 20.65 -2.28
N ALA A 17 7.95 20.28 -2.91
CA ALA A 17 9.15 21.12 -2.97
C ALA A 17 9.08 22.24 -4.03
N GLY A 18 7.95 22.42 -4.72
CA GLY A 18 7.75 23.47 -5.72
C GLY A 18 8.49 23.22 -7.04
N ILE A 19 8.77 21.95 -7.36
CA ILE A 19 9.43 21.57 -8.61
C ILE A 19 8.36 21.30 -9.66
N ASP A 20 8.46 21.96 -10.82
CA ASP A 20 7.48 21.80 -11.91
C ASP A 20 7.90 20.79 -12.98
N GLN A 21 9.20 20.53 -13.10
CA GLN A 21 9.80 19.68 -14.12
C GLN A 21 10.83 18.74 -13.51
N VAL A 22 10.80 17.46 -13.91
CA VAL A 22 11.75 16.44 -13.44
C VAL A 22 12.38 15.71 -14.62
N SER A 23 13.69 15.50 -14.59
CA SER A 23 14.37 14.66 -15.60
C SER A 23 14.42 13.19 -15.15
N SER A 24 14.63 12.27 -16.09
CA SER A 24 14.82 10.84 -15.75
C SER A 24 16.05 10.62 -14.86
N GLN A 25 17.08 11.47 -15.04
CA GLN A 25 18.29 11.45 -14.22
C GLN A 25 17.98 11.87 -12.79
N MET A 26 17.29 13.00 -12.61
CA MET A 26 16.92 13.51 -11.29
C MET A 26 16.01 12.52 -10.52
N LEU A 27 15.00 11.97 -11.19
CA LEU A 27 14.14 10.95 -10.59
C LEU A 27 14.94 9.67 -10.25
N GLY A 28 15.80 9.24 -11.18
CA GLY A 28 16.67 8.08 -11.00
C GLY A 28 17.62 8.21 -9.80
N ASP A 29 18.31 9.34 -9.67
CA ASP A 29 19.25 9.62 -8.59
C ASP A 29 18.56 9.60 -7.22
N SER A 30 17.38 10.23 -7.11
CA SER A 30 16.60 10.25 -5.87
C SER A 30 16.13 8.86 -5.41
N LEU A 31 15.93 7.94 -6.34
CA LEU A 31 15.40 6.59 -6.08
C LEU A 31 16.45 5.48 -6.16
N ARG A 32 17.69 5.83 -6.54
CA ARG A 32 18.79 4.91 -6.86
C ARG A 32 18.43 3.92 -7.98
N ILE A 33 17.80 4.43 -9.04
CA ILE A 33 17.40 3.69 -10.23
C ILE A 33 18.06 4.36 -11.43
N LYS A 34 18.60 3.57 -12.37
CA LYS A 34 19.22 4.12 -13.57
C LYS A 34 18.20 4.92 -14.40
N ASP A 35 18.60 6.07 -14.92
CA ASP A 35 17.79 6.94 -15.79
C ASP A 35 17.21 6.18 -17.00
N THR A 36 18.00 5.27 -17.58
CA THR A 36 17.61 4.34 -18.66
C THR A 36 16.43 3.45 -18.26
N GLN A 37 16.41 2.97 -17.01
CA GLN A 37 15.30 2.16 -16.51
C GLN A 37 14.05 3.02 -16.27
N ILE A 38 14.21 4.26 -15.78
CA ILE A 38 13.09 5.21 -15.64
C ILE A 38 12.45 5.46 -17.01
N ARG A 39 13.24 5.79 -18.03
CA ARG A 39 12.75 6.01 -19.40
C ARG A 39 12.02 4.78 -19.93
N LYS A 40 12.59 3.59 -19.73
CA LYS A 40 11.99 2.32 -20.15
C LYS A 40 10.65 2.10 -19.45
N ASP A 41 10.60 2.27 -18.13
CA ASP A 41 9.38 2.06 -17.35
C ASP A 41 8.27 3.03 -17.78
N LEU A 42 8.59 4.31 -17.95
CA LEU A 42 7.62 5.31 -18.41
C LEU A 42 7.17 5.04 -19.85
N SER A 43 8.06 4.63 -20.75
CA SER A 43 7.71 4.37 -22.15
C SER A 43 6.63 3.29 -22.35
N TYR A 44 6.47 2.37 -21.40
CA TYR A 44 5.43 1.34 -21.46
C TYR A 44 4.01 1.89 -21.28
N PHE A 45 3.85 3.07 -20.70
CA PHE A 45 2.54 3.60 -20.32
C PHE A 45 2.13 4.87 -21.06
N GLY A 46 2.96 5.35 -22.00
CA GLY A 46 2.64 6.49 -22.85
C GLY A 46 3.85 7.30 -23.28
N VAL A 47 3.57 8.34 -24.07
CA VAL A 47 4.58 9.32 -24.49
C VAL A 47 4.68 10.42 -23.44
N PHE A 48 5.59 10.23 -22.48
CA PHE A 48 5.87 11.22 -21.45
C PHE A 48 6.81 12.31 -22.01
N GLY A 49 6.25 13.26 -22.77
CA GLY A 49 6.95 14.47 -23.21
C GLY A 49 8.17 14.25 -24.13
N LYS A 50 8.79 15.36 -24.54
CA LYS A 50 10.05 15.35 -25.31
C LYS A 50 11.21 15.26 -24.32
N ALA A 51 12.00 14.19 -24.41
CA ALA A 51 13.14 13.87 -23.53
C ALA A 51 14.18 14.99 -23.30
N ARG A 52 14.14 16.08 -24.10
CA ARG A 52 15.08 17.20 -24.03
C ARG A 52 14.78 18.22 -22.92
N TYR A 53 13.57 18.27 -22.37
CA TYR A 53 13.15 19.33 -21.42
C TYR A 53 12.73 18.82 -20.03
N GLY A 54 12.59 17.50 -19.84
CA GLY A 54 12.05 16.93 -18.61
C GLY A 54 10.56 16.61 -18.72
N TYR A 55 10.02 16.00 -17.66
CA TYR A 55 8.61 15.68 -17.50
C TYR A 55 7.96 16.71 -16.60
N ASN A 56 6.81 17.25 -17.00
CA ASN A 56 5.98 18.03 -16.09
C ASN A 56 5.51 17.13 -14.94
N ILE A 57 5.69 17.59 -13.70
CA ILE A 57 5.42 16.78 -12.51
C ILE A 57 3.94 16.47 -12.37
N ASP A 58 3.04 17.44 -12.59
CA ASP A 58 1.59 17.21 -12.49
C ASP A 58 1.12 16.16 -13.50
N PHE A 59 1.49 16.34 -14.78
CA PHE A 59 1.16 15.37 -15.82
C PHE A 59 1.68 13.96 -15.50
N LEU A 60 2.90 13.86 -14.94
CA LEU A 60 3.49 12.58 -14.59
C LEU A 60 2.81 11.94 -13.37
N ILE A 61 2.40 12.74 -12.38
CA ILE A 61 1.61 12.28 -11.24
C ILE A 61 0.28 11.71 -11.74
N ASP A 62 -0.50 12.48 -12.51
CA ASP A 62 -1.81 12.08 -13.00
C ASP A 62 -1.75 10.77 -13.80
N ALA A 63 -0.73 10.63 -14.63
CA ALA A 63 -0.54 9.43 -15.42
C ALA A 63 -0.15 8.22 -14.56
N VAL A 64 0.74 8.38 -13.57
CA VAL A 64 1.13 7.30 -12.66
C VAL A 64 -0.03 6.89 -11.76
N GLU A 65 -0.82 7.84 -11.26
CA GLU A 65 -2.06 7.59 -10.53
C GLU A 65 -3.05 6.76 -11.36
N LYS A 66 -3.27 7.16 -12.63
CA LYS A 66 -4.13 6.43 -13.55
C LYS A 66 -3.66 5.00 -13.82
N ILE A 67 -2.35 4.79 -13.98
CA ILE A 67 -1.77 3.45 -14.14
C ILE A 67 -1.99 2.60 -12.89
N LEU A 68 -1.91 3.21 -11.70
CA LEU A 68 -2.10 2.53 -10.42
C LEU A 68 -3.58 2.36 -10.03
N GLY A 69 -4.53 2.94 -10.78
CA GLY A 69 -5.95 2.92 -10.46
C GLY A 69 -6.35 3.87 -9.33
N LEU A 70 -5.49 4.81 -8.96
CA LEU A 70 -5.70 5.79 -7.88
C LEU A 70 -6.61 6.96 -8.33
N ASN A 71 -7.36 6.79 -9.41
CA ASN A 71 -8.50 7.63 -9.76
C ASN A 71 -9.82 7.08 -9.21
N ASN A 72 -9.78 5.93 -8.53
CA ASN A 72 -10.92 5.31 -7.86
C ASN A 72 -10.79 5.42 -6.34
N GLN A 73 -11.92 5.19 -5.66
CA GLN A 73 -11.97 4.98 -4.22
C GLN A 73 -12.07 3.49 -3.92
N TYR A 74 -11.17 3.01 -3.08
CA TYR A 74 -11.13 1.64 -2.59
C TYR A 74 -11.60 1.60 -1.14
N ARG A 75 -12.52 0.70 -0.85
CA ARG A 75 -13.11 0.51 0.47
C ARG A 75 -12.26 -0.47 1.26
N VAL A 76 -11.83 -0.02 2.42
CA VAL A 76 -10.87 -0.73 3.26
C VAL A 76 -11.55 -1.22 4.53
N ALA A 77 -11.36 -2.49 4.85
CA ALA A 77 -11.64 -3.04 6.17
C ALA A 77 -10.33 -3.24 6.92
N ILE A 78 -10.28 -2.81 8.19
CA ILE A 78 -9.15 -3.09 9.08
C ILE A 78 -9.57 -4.21 10.02
N VAL A 79 -8.80 -5.29 10.01
CA VAL A 79 -9.03 -6.48 10.84
C VAL A 79 -7.93 -6.54 11.88
N GLY A 80 -8.31 -6.24 13.12
CA GLY A 80 -7.43 -5.96 14.25
C GLY A 80 -7.22 -4.46 14.43
N PHE A 81 -7.66 -3.96 15.58
CA PHE A 81 -7.53 -2.59 16.05
C PHE A 81 -6.53 -2.46 17.21
N GLY A 82 -5.44 -3.23 17.11
CA GLY A 82 -4.25 -3.06 17.93
C GLY A 82 -3.38 -1.89 17.47
N ARG A 83 -2.09 -1.88 17.86
CA ARG A 83 -1.15 -0.78 17.56
C ARG A 83 -1.04 -0.46 16.06
N ILE A 84 -0.88 -1.48 15.22
CA ILE A 84 -0.73 -1.32 13.77
C ILE A 84 -2.07 -0.91 13.15
N GLY A 85 -3.16 -1.61 13.49
CA GLY A 85 -4.49 -1.30 13.00
C GLY A 85 -4.93 0.12 13.30
N ARG A 86 -4.71 0.59 14.54
CA ARG A 86 -4.96 1.99 14.94
C ARG A 86 -4.16 2.98 14.11
N ALA A 87 -2.86 2.74 13.95
CA ALA A 87 -2.00 3.63 13.17
C ALA A 87 -2.49 3.74 11.71
N LEU A 88 -2.87 2.62 11.10
CA LEU A 88 -3.39 2.59 9.72
C LEU A 88 -4.77 3.25 9.62
N ALA A 89 -5.65 3.04 10.60
CA ALA A 89 -6.96 3.66 10.66
C ALA A 89 -6.85 5.20 10.74
N HIS A 90 -5.93 5.73 11.55
CA HIS A 90 -5.70 7.17 11.64
C HIS A 90 -4.98 7.75 10.42
N TYR A 91 -4.09 6.99 9.80
CA TYR A 91 -3.37 7.45 8.60
C TYR A 91 -4.30 7.63 7.39
N HIS A 92 -5.37 6.84 7.32
CA HIS A 92 -6.35 6.86 6.22
C HIS A 92 -7.73 7.44 6.61
N GLY A 93 -7.94 7.82 7.87
CA GLY A 93 -9.28 7.98 8.46
C GLY A 93 -9.92 9.37 8.37
N SER A 94 -9.19 10.40 7.95
CA SER A 94 -9.72 11.78 7.94
C SER A 94 -10.10 12.26 6.53
N ASP A 95 -9.27 11.94 5.55
CA ASP A 95 -9.42 12.36 4.16
C ASP A 95 -9.50 11.11 3.27
N CYS A 96 -10.73 10.65 3.02
CA CYS A 96 -11.05 9.53 2.12
C CYS A 96 -10.72 9.91 0.67
N HIS A 97 -9.44 9.82 0.29
CA HIS A 97 -8.97 10.14 -1.06
C HIS A 97 -9.04 8.91 -1.97
N ASN A 98 -8.12 7.96 -1.82
CA ASN A 98 -8.08 6.73 -2.62
C ASN A 98 -8.43 5.48 -1.82
N PHE A 99 -8.14 5.47 -0.53
CA PHE A 99 -8.35 4.33 0.36
C PHE A 99 -9.19 4.79 1.54
N CYS A 100 -10.43 4.33 1.59
CA CYS A 100 -11.41 4.78 2.57
C CYS A 100 -11.67 3.65 3.54
N VAL A 101 -11.21 3.82 4.78
CA VAL A 101 -11.55 2.89 5.86
C VAL A 101 -13.04 3.01 6.12
N GLN A 102 -13.77 1.91 6.00
CA GLN A 102 -15.21 1.90 6.23
C GLN A 102 -15.65 0.89 7.28
N LEU A 103 -14.82 -0.11 7.56
CA LEU A 103 -15.08 -1.13 8.56
C LEU A 103 -13.82 -1.36 9.38
N ILE A 104 -13.98 -1.51 10.69
CA ILE A 104 -12.89 -1.85 11.61
C ILE A 104 -13.42 -2.96 12.52
N PHE A 105 -12.68 -4.06 12.64
CA PHE A 105 -13.08 -5.21 13.45
C PHE A 105 -12.01 -5.54 14.50
N ASP A 106 -12.45 -5.89 15.71
CA ASP A 106 -11.59 -6.46 16.75
C ASP A 106 -12.35 -7.52 17.57
N THR A 107 -11.61 -8.32 18.32
CA THR A 107 -12.13 -9.29 19.29
C THR A 107 -12.08 -8.76 20.72
N ASP A 108 -11.28 -7.72 21.00
CA ASP A 108 -11.12 -7.14 22.33
C ASP A 108 -12.33 -6.26 22.71
N PRO A 109 -13.14 -6.64 23.71
CA PRO A 109 -14.30 -5.86 24.14
C PRO A 109 -13.94 -4.46 24.64
N ALA A 110 -12.69 -4.21 25.04
CA ALA A 110 -12.25 -2.92 25.52
C ALA A 110 -12.17 -1.87 24.39
N VAL A 111 -11.97 -2.31 23.14
CA VAL A 111 -11.81 -1.43 21.99
C VAL A 111 -13.04 -1.42 21.08
N ILE A 112 -13.90 -2.44 21.17
CA ILE A 112 -15.18 -2.48 20.46
C ILE A 112 -16.05 -1.30 20.90
N GLY A 113 -16.58 -0.56 19.93
CA GLY A 113 -17.34 0.68 20.14
C GLY A 113 -16.51 1.96 20.13
N GLU A 114 -15.17 1.88 20.13
CA GLU A 114 -14.34 3.04 19.83
C GLU A 114 -14.61 3.53 18.40
N VAL A 115 -14.44 4.83 18.15
CA VAL A 115 -14.72 5.46 16.85
C VAL A 115 -13.48 6.13 16.30
N VAL A 116 -13.13 5.80 15.05
CA VAL A 116 -12.09 6.49 14.28
C VAL A 116 -12.74 7.31 13.18
N GLY A 117 -12.73 8.63 13.34
CA GLY A 117 -13.46 9.52 12.44
C GLY A 117 -14.97 9.25 12.54
N ALA A 118 -15.54 8.64 11.50
CA ALA A 118 -16.95 8.24 11.45
C ALA A 118 -17.15 6.70 11.50
N VAL A 119 -16.08 5.92 11.67
CA VAL A 119 -16.12 4.45 11.60
C VAL A 119 -15.96 3.85 12.99
N PRO A 120 -16.97 3.12 13.50
CA PRO A 120 -16.85 2.41 14.76
C PRO A 120 -16.02 1.13 14.60
N VAL A 121 -15.39 0.71 15.71
CA VAL A 121 -14.80 -0.61 15.85
C VAL A 121 -15.92 -1.59 16.20
N GLU A 122 -16.17 -2.55 15.32
CA GLU A 122 -17.20 -3.56 15.45
C GLU A 122 -16.62 -4.89 15.96
N SER A 123 -17.47 -5.74 16.53
CA SER A 123 -17.07 -7.09 16.91
C SER A 123 -16.70 -7.93 15.69
N MET A 124 -15.65 -8.73 15.80
CA MET A 124 -15.25 -9.72 14.79
C MET A 124 -16.35 -10.76 14.47
N ASP A 125 -17.34 -10.92 15.35
CA ASP A 125 -18.49 -11.80 15.10
C ASP A 125 -19.42 -11.26 14.00
N LEU A 126 -19.36 -9.96 13.72
CA LEU A 126 -20.15 -9.32 12.67
C LEU A 126 -19.46 -9.35 11.30
N LEU A 127 -18.21 -9.83 11.21
CA LEU A 127 -17.37 -9.74 10.01
C LEU A 127 -18.10 -10.18 8.73
N GLU A 128 -18.63 -11.40 8.69
CA GLU A 128 -19.28 -11.95 7.50
C GLU A 128 -20.55 -11.19 7.14
N ALA A 129 -21.36 -10.81 8.14
CA ALA A 129 -22.59 -10.06 7.94
C ALA A 129 -22.29 -8.68 7.30
N ARG A 130 -21.29 -7.98 7.83
CA ARG A 130 -20.89 -6.65 7.36
C ARG A 130 -20.25 -6.70 5.98
N LEU A 131 -19.45 -7.73 5.69
CA LEU A 131 -18.88 -7.96 4.35
C LEU A 131 -19.94 -8.33 3.30
N ALA A 132 -21.05 -8.95 3.72
CA ALA A 132 -22.19 -9.22 2.84
C ALA A 132 -23.04 -7.96 2.56
N GLU A 133 -23.21 -7.09 3.55
CA GLU A 133 -23.92 -5.80 3.42
C GLU A 133 -23.12 -4.78 2.61
N GLN A 134 -21.81 -4.75 2.83
CA GLN A 134 -20.92 -3.74 2.31
C GLN A 134 -19.70 -4.36 1.67
N THR A 135 -19.55 -4.06 0.40
CA THR A 135 -18.47 -4.54 -0.43
C THR A 135 -17.13 -3.89 0.00
N VAL A 136 -16.12 -4.73 0.25
CA VAL A 136 -14.75 -4.34 0.65
C VAL A 136 -13.76 -4.73 -0.45
N ASP A 137 -12.94 -3.76 -0.86
CA ASP A 137 -11.95 -3.96 -1.92
C ASP A 137 -10.61 -4.47 -1.36
N ILE A 138 -10.24 -3.99 -0.16
CA ILE A 138 -8.98 -4.33 0.52
C ILE A 138 -9.24 -4.61 1.99
N ALA A 139 -8.84 -5.78 2.48
CA ALA A 139 -8.76 -6.06 3.92
C ALA A 139 -7.31 -5.91 4.40
N VAL A 140 -7.10 -5.07 5.40
CA VAL A 140 -5.83 -4.95 6.11
C VAL A 140 -5.87 -5.94 7.28
N LEU A 141 -5.00 -6.95 7.25
CA LEU A 141 -4.95 -8.00 8.25
C LEU A 141 -3.81 -7.73 9.25
N THR A 142 -4.16 -7.49 10.51
CA THR A 142 -3.21 -7.25 11.61
C THR A 142 -3.37 -8.24 12.78
N VAL A 143 -4.22 -9.26 12.61
CA VAL A 143 -4.48 -10.37 13.53
C VAL A 143 -3.99 -11.69 12.91
N PRO A 144 -3.86 -12.79 13.67
CA PRO A 144 -3.38 -14.07 13.15
C PRO A 144 -4.01 -14.53 11.82
N GLU A 145 -3.24 -15.33 11.06
CA GLU A 145 -3.53 -15.66 9.66
C GLU A 145 -4.82 -16.43 9.41
N GLU A 146 -5.39 -17.05 10.44
CA GLU A 146 -6.63 -17.84 10.39
C GLU A 146 -7.83 -16.98 9.95
N VAL A 147 -7.79 -15.66 10.21
CA VAL A 147 -8.87 -14.75 9.78
C VAL A 147 -8.83 -14.49 8.27
N ALA A 148 -7.70 -14.74 7.60
CA ALA A 148 -7.63 -14.59 6.14
C ALA A 148 -8.55 -15.58 5.40
N ASP A 149 -8.78 -16.78 5.95
CA ASP A 149 -9.71 -17.75 5.35
C ASP A 149 -11.15 -17.23 5.40
N ARG A 150 -11.55 -16.60 6.51
CA ARG A 150 -12.87 -15.94 6.65
C ARG A 150 -13.05 -14.81 5.64
N LEU A 151 -12.03 -13.95 5.49
CA LEU A 151 -12.04 -12.85 4.52
C LEU A 151 -12.16 -13.35 3.08
N ALA A 152 -11.40 -14.39 2.73
CA ALA A 152 -11.46 -14.99 1.40
C ALA A 152 -12.83 -15.63 1.12
N MET A 153 -13.38 -16.37 2.09
CA MET A 153 -14.72 -16.97 1.98
C MET A 153 -15.83 -15.91 1.88
N ALA A 154 -15.68 -14.79 2.58
CA ALA A 154 -16.60 -13.65 2.50
C ALA A 154 -16.48 -12.83 1.20
N GLY A 155 -15.57 -13.20 0.29
CA GLY A 155 -15.47 -12.62 -1.05
C GLY A 155 -14.52 -11.44 -1.19
N VAL A 156 -13.73 -11.11 -0.15
CA VAL A 156 -12.70 -10.07 -0.21
C VAL A 156 -11.66 -10.43 -1.27
N LYS A 157 -11.39 -9.50 -2.20
CA LYS A 157 -10.51 -9.73 -3.35
C LYS A 157 -9.05 -9.40 -3.12
N SER A 158 -8.75 -8.59 -2.10
CA SER A 158 -7.37 -8.20 -1.79
C SER A 158 -7.12 -8.17 -0.28
N ILE A 159 -5.99 -8.73 0.15
CA ILE A 159 -5.54 -8.70 1.54
C ILE A 159 -4.16 -8.04 1.60
N TYR A 160 -4.04 -6.98 2.40
CA TYR A 160 -2.76 -6.41 2.79
C TYR A 160 -2.36 -6.95 4.17
N ASN A 161 -1.44 -7.89 4.17
CA ASN A 161 -1.09 -8.70 5.33
C ASN A 161 0.07 -8.08 6.14
N PHE A 162 -0.19 -7.67 7.38
CA PHE A 162 0.80 -7.18 8.33
C PHE A 162 1.20 -8.23 9.38
N THR A 163 0.71 -9.47 9.26
CA THR A 163 1.05 -10.54 10.18
C THR A 163 2.49 -11.03 9.97
N ALA A 164 2.98 -11.84 10.92
CA ALA A 164 4.30 -12.45 10.82
C ALA A 164 4.36 -13.59 9.77
N ALA A 165 3.23 -14.25 9.51
CA ALA A 165 3.13 -15.34 8.55
C ALA A 165 2.85 -14.80 7.15
N GLU A 166 3.47 -15.39 6.13
CA GLU A 166 3.16 -15.04 4.75
C GLU A 166 1.94 -15.84 4.26
N LEU A 167 1.04 -15.15 3.57
CA LEU A 167 -0.14 -15.79 2.98
C LEU A 167 0.14 -16.11 1.51
N HIS A 168 0.08 -17.40 1.14
CA HIS A 168 0.31 -17.87 -0.23
C HIS A 168 -0.74 -18.85 -0.76
N ARG A 169 -1.65 -19.33 0.10
CA ARG A 169 -2.58 -20.41 -0.22
C ARG A 169 -3.81 -19.98 -1.04
N TYR A 170 -4.03 -18.69 -1.20
CA TYR A 170 -5.25 -18.13 -1.81
C TYR A 170 -5.03 -17.85 -3.30
N ARG A 171 -5.76 -18.56 -4.17
CA ARG A 171 -5.61 -18.43 -5.63
C ARG A 171 -6.37 -17.22 -6.21
N ASP A 172 -7.50 -16.88 -5.61
CA ASP A 172 -8.43 -15.86 -6.13
C ASP A 172 -8.42 -14.55 -5.33
N VAL A 173 -7.42 -14.38 -4.45
CA VAL A 173 -7.24 -13.21 -3.60
C VAL A 173 -5.85 -12.62 -3.84
N PHE A 174 -5.78 -11.35 -4.19
CA PHE A 174 -4.51 -10.63 -4.30
C PHE A 174 -3.94 -10.39 -2.91
N ILE A 175 -2.70 -10.82 -2.68
CA ILE A 175 -2.06 -10.71 -1.38
C ILE A 175 -0.78 -9.90 -1.52
N GLU A 176 -0.67 -8.87 -0.70
CA GLU A 176 0.58 -8.17 -0.44
C GLU A 176 1.00 -8.44 1.01
N ASN A 177 2.20 -9.01 1.22
CA ASN A 177 2.73 -9.26 2.56
C ASN A 177 3.67 -8.10 2.94
N ALA A 178 3.32 -7.31 3.95
CA ALA A 178 4.06 -6.11 4.35
C ALA A 178 5.49 -6.41 4.85
N GLN A 179 5.70 -7.59 5.44
CA GLN A 179 6.99 -8.07 5.95
C GLN A 179 7.82 -6.99 6.68
N ILE A 180 7.26 -6.37 7.72
CA ILE A 180 7.87 -5.20 8.39
C ILE A 180 9.33 -5.46 8.81
N ALA A 181 9.65 -6.68 9.27
CA ALA A 181 10.98 -7.06 9.71
C ALA A 181 12.01 -7.22 8.57
N TYR A 182 11.58 -7.41 7.32
CA TYR A 182 12.47 -7.67 6.19
C TYR A 182 13.47 -6.54 5.95
N GLY A 183 13.02 -5.29 6.11
CA GLY A 183 13.90 -4.11 6.04
C GLY A 183 15.03 -4.18 7.08
N MET A 184 14.70 -4.56 8.32
CA MET A 184 15.65 -4.71 9.41
C MET A 184 16.64 -5.84 9.14
N TYR A 185 16.19 -6.99 8.64
CA TYR A 185 17.07 -8.12 8.30
C TYR A 185 18.09 -7.76 7.23
N LYS A 186 17.68 -7.01 6.19
CA LYS A 186 18.61 -6.49 5.17
C LYS A 186 19.66 -5.56 5.77
N LEU A 187 19.29 -4.72 6.74
CA LEU A 187 20.24 -3.83 7.42
C LEU A 187 21.18 -4.61 8.34
N ALA A 188 20.66 -5.55 9.14
CA ALA A 188 21.45 -6.42 9.99
C ALA A 188 22.50 -7.19 9.16
N HIS A 189 22.10 -7.74 8.00
CA HIS A 189 23.01 -8.38 7.07
C HIS A 189 24.14 -7.45 6.58
N ARG A 190 23.80 -6.21 6.20
CA ARG A 190 24.80 -5.20 5.77
C ARG A 190 25.77 -4.82 6.89
N ILE A 191 25.27 -4.65 8.11
CA ILE A 191 26.08 -4.34 9.29
C ILE A 191 27.02 -5.51 9.59
N ALA A 192 26.50 -6.73 9.55
CA ALA A 192 27.27 -7.91 9.92
C ALA A 192 28.36 -8.25 8.89
N GLY A 193 28.29 -7.74 7.66
CA GLY A 193 29.34 -7.97 6.65
C GLY A 193 29.50 -9.42 6.19
N HIS A 194 28.53 -10.29 6.50
CA HIS A 194 28.59 -11.72 6.20
C HIS A 194 28.24 -11.97 4.73
N TRP A 195 29.20 -11.70 3.85
CA TRP A 195 29.21 -12.27 2.51
C TRP A 195 30.42 -13.21 2.39
N PRO A 196 30.24 -14.50 2.05
CA PRO A 196 31.38 -15.28 1.55
C PRO A 196 31.83 -14.61 0.25
N ARG A 197 32.92 -13.83 0.31
CA ARG A 197 33.58 -13.30 -0.90
C ARG A 197 33.70 -14.47 -1.87
N LYS A 198 33.05 -14.37 -3.04
CA LYS A 198 33.28 -15.31 -4.13
C LYS A 198 34.80 -15.33 -4.32
N ARG A 199 35.42 -16.47 -4.02
CA ARG A 199 36.81 -16.73 -4.39
C ARG A 199 36.91 -16.79 -5.91
#